data_AF-W4B7U9-F1
#
_entry.id   AF-W4B7U9-F1
#
_cell.length_a   1.000
_cell.length_b   1.000
_cell.length_c   1.000
_cell.angle_alpha   90.00
_cell.angle_beta   90.00
_cell.angle_gamma   90.00
#
_symmetry.space_group_name_H-M   'P 1'
#
loop_
_entity.id
_entity.type
_entity.pdbx_description
1 polymer ?
#
loop_
_entity_poly.entity_id
_entity_poly.type
_entity_poly.pdbx_seq_one_letter_code
_entity_poly.pdbx_strand_id
1 'polypeptide(L)'
;MERTEIIAIVSLLISIFLLLKHFRMQSRINELTSDLARLEGRSEVYPPPRPQQPAVVDAHFISSGSSELSPELEQRLRQLLAEGNKIKAIKELREAMHLSLKDAKNYVDAMDQR
;
A
#
# COMPACT_ATOMS: atom_id res chain seq x y z
N MET A 1 -4.70 2.63 -44.98
CA MET A 1 -3.99 3.27 -43.86
C MET A 1 -2.52 3.05 -44.09
N GLU A 2 -1.80 4.14 -44.33
CA GLU A 2 -0.36 4.10 -44.59
C GLU A 2 0.38 3.66 -43.32
N ARG A 3 1.50 2.96 -43.44
CA ARG A 3 2.27 2.47 -42.26
C ARG A 3 2.66 3.61 -41.32
N THR A 4 2.84 4.81 -41.87
CA THR A 4 3.11 6.06 -41.15
C THR A 4 1.93 6.49 -40.26
N GLU A 5 0.69 6.34 -40.72
CA GLU A 5 -0.51 6.63 -39.93
C GLU A 5 -0.64 5.69 -38.73
N ILE A 6 -0.34 4.40 -38.93
CA ILE A 6 -0.38 3.41 -37.84
C ILE A 6 0.67 3.75 -36.76
N ILE A 7 1.90 4.09 -37.17
CA ILE A 7 2.97 4.47 -36.23
C ILE A 7 2.60 5.75 -35.48
N ALA A 8 2.02 6.75 -36.16
CA ALA A 8 1.58 7.99 -35.53
C ALA A 8 0.48 7.76 -34.48
N ILE A 9 -0.50 6.90 -34.79
CA ILE A 9 -1.58 6.53 -33.87
C ILE A 9 -1.02 5.78 -32.64
N VAL A 10 -0.14 4.80 -32.84
CA VAL A 10 0.46 4.03 -31.74
C VAL A 10 1.28 4.95 -30.81
N SER A 11 2.05 5.87 -31.39
CA SER A 11 2.83 6.86 -30.63
C SER A 11 1.94 7.77 -29.78
N LEU A 12 0.84 8.26 -30.37
CA LEU A 12 -0.14 9.11 -29.70
C LEU A 12 -0.82 8.36 -28.53
N LEU A 13 -1.23 7.12 -28.76
CA LEU A 13 -1.86 6.27 -27.75
C LEU A 13 -0.92 5.98 -26.57
N ILE A 14 0.34 5.65 -26.84
CA ILE A 14 1.34 5.40 -25.79
C ILE A 14 1.59 6.67 -24.98
N SER A 15 1.73 7.82 -25.63
CA SER A 15 1.93 9.11 -24.95
C SER A 15 0.78 9.45 -24.01
N ILE A 16 -0.46 9.30 -24.49
CA ILE A 16 -1.68 9.49 -23.69
C ILE A 16 -1.73 8.50 -22.52
N PHE A 17 -1.44 7.22 -22.77
CA PHE A 17 -1.43 6.19 -21.74
C PHE A 17 -0.41 6.48 -20.64
N LEU A 18 0.80 6.93 -21.00
CA LEU A 18 1.83 7.32 -20.03
C LEU A 18 1.41 8.53 -19.20
N LEU A 19 0.75 9.52 -19.83
CA LEU A 19 0.22 10.70 -19.15
C LEU A 19 -0.83 10.30 -18.09
N LEU A 20 -1.76 9.41 -18.45
CA LEU A 20 -2.80 8.90 -17.55
C LEU A 20 -2.23 8.07 -16.40
N LYS A 21 -1.26 7.18 -16.69
CA LYS A 21 -0.56 6.36 -15.68
C LYS A 21 0.19 7.22 -14.67
N HIS A 22 0.82 8.29 -15.14
CA HIS A 22 1.57 9.21 -14.28
C HIS A 22 0.63 10.06 -13.41
N PHE A 23 -0.51 10.50 -13.95
CA PHE A 23 -1.50 11.27 -13.20
C PHE A 23 -2.18 10.45 -12.09
N ARG A 24 -2.46 9.17 -12.33
CA ARG A 24 -3.06 8.24 -11.34
C ARG A 24 -2.19 7.99 -10.10
N MET A 25 -0.91 8.37 -10.11
CA MET A 25 0.03 8.08 -9.03
C MET A 25 0.31 9.29 -8.11
N GLN A 26 0.08 10.52 -8.60
CA GLN A 26 0.32 11.74 -7.83
C GLN A 26 -0.72 11.96 -6.71
N SER A 27 -1.94 11.40 -6.82
CA SER A 27 -2.97 11.55 -5.79
C SER A 27 -2.58 10.92 -4.44
N ARG A 28 -1.75 9.87 -4.43
CA ARG A 28 -1.33 9.19 -3.19
C ARG A 28 -0.32 10.01 -2.38
N ILE A 29 0.42 10.92 -3.03
CA ILE A 29 1.40 11.78 -2.36
C ILE A 29 0.68 12.94 -1.66
N ASN A 30 -0.41 13.43 -2.25
CA ASN A 30 -1.16 14.57 -1.72
C ASN A 30 -1.87 14.25 -0.38
N GLU A 31 -2.31 13.00 -0.18
CA GLU A 31 -2.91 12.56 1.10
C GLU A 31 -1.86 12.46 2.22
N LEU A 32 -0.69 11.89 1.94
CA LEU A 32 0.36 11.69 2.94
C LEU A 32 0.96 13.02 3.46
N THR A 33 1.05 14.05 2.60
CA THR A 33 1.48 15.39 3.04
C THR A 33 0.43 16.04 3.97
N SER A 34 -0.85 15.74 3.76
CA SER A 34 -1.92 16.30 4.60
C SER A 34 -1.92 15.74 6.02
N ASP A 35 -1.59 14.45 6.18
CA ASP A 35 -1.52 13.80 7.50
C ASP A 35 -0.37 14.35 8.35
N LEU A 36 0.79 14.64 7.73
CA LEU A 36 1.93 15.24 8.41
C LEU A 36 1.64 16.68 8.87
N ALA A 37 0.94 17.48 8.06
CA ALA A 37 0.54 18.83 8.43
C ALA A 37 -0.45 18.85 9.62
N ARG A 38 -1.26 17.79 9.80
CA ARG A 38 -2.17 17.67 10.96
C ARG A 38 -1.44 17.27 12.25
N LEU A 39 -0.38 16.48 12.16
CA LEU A 39 0.41 16.05 13.32
C LEU A 39 1.27 17.19 13.87
N GLU A 40 1.84 18.02 13.00
CA GLU A 40 2.59 19.21 13.40
C GLU A 40 1.71 20.21 14.16
N GLY A 41 0.45 20.40 13.75
CA GLY A 41 -0.50 21.27 14.44
C GLY A 41 -0.98 20.79 15.82
N ARG A 42 -0.63 19.56 16.25
CA ARG A 42 -1.13 18.95 17.51
C ARG A 42 -0.06 18.80 18.60
N SER A 43 1.19 19.18 18.35
CA SER A 43 2.34 18.86 19.21
C SER A 43 2.54 19.74 20.46
N GLU A 44 1.59 20.58 20.87
CA GLU A 44 1.72 21.41 22.10
C GLU A 44 0.72 21.08 23.23
N VAL A 45 0.33 19.81 23.42
CA VAL A 45 -0.36 19.43 24.67
C VAL A 45 0.11 18.06 25.16
N TYR A 46 1.24 18.02 25.87
CA TYR A 46 1.62 16.91 26.73
C TYR A 46 1.30 17.28 28.18
N PRO A 47 0.22 16.73 28.80
CA PRO A 47 0.09 16.79 30.25
C PRO A 47 1.09 15.79 30.87
N PRO A 48 1.77 16.15 31.99
CA PRO A 48 2.76 15.27 32.59
C PRO A 48 2.14 13.96 33.11
N PRO A 49 2.87 12.83 33.06
CA PRO A 49 2.36 11.53 33.46
C PRO A 49 2.18 11.45 34.98
N ARG A 50 0.99 11.01 35.42
CA ARG A 50 0.74 10.61 36.81
C ARG A 50 1.17 9.15 37.00
N PRO A 51 1.92 8.80 38.05
CA PRO A 51 2.28 7.41 38.35
C PRO A 51 1.23 6.77 39.26
N GLN A 52 0.68 5.61 38.85
CA GLN A 52 0.05 4.54 39.66
C GLN A 52 -0.48 3.44 38.69
N GLN A 53 0.26 2.32 38.48
CA GLN A 53 0.08 0.98 39.09
C GLN A 53 -1.15 0.18 38.58
N PRO A 54 -1.18 -1.18 38.62
CA PRO A 54 -0.25 -2.20 38.11
C PRO A 54 -0.98 -3.26 37.22
N ALA A 55 -0.19 -3.95 36.40
CA ALA A 55 -0.45 -5.24 35.73
C ALA A 55 -1.82 -5.93 35.93
N VAL A 56 -2.71 -5.79 34.94
CA VAL A 56 -3.60 -6.88 34.51
C VAL A 56 -3.38 -7.07 33.00
N VAL A 57 -2.50 -8.01 32.71
CA VAL A 57 -2.29 -8.55 31.37
C VAL A 57 -3.52 -9.40 31.05
N ASP A 58 -4.49 -8.82 30.34
CA ASP A 58 -5.54 -9.58 29.70
C ASP A 58 -4.91 -10.48 28.64
N ALA A 59 -4.72 -11.75 29.02
CA ALA A 59 -4.22 -12.84 28.19
C ALA A 59 -5.29 -13.29 27.18
N HIS A 60 -5.78 -12.38 26.34
CA HIS A 60 -6.74 -12.68 25.26
C HIS A 60 -6.19 -12.50 23.85
N PHE A 61 -4.87 -12.42 23.68
CA PHE A 61 -4.28 -12.33 22.35
C PHE A 61 -3.03 -13.18 22.26
N ILE A 62 -3.16 -14.49 22.13
CA ILE A 62 -2.32 -15.32 21.23
C ILE A 62 -3.15 -16.58 20.92
N SER A 63 -4.26 -16.39 20.21
CA SER A 63 -4.77 -17.45 19.35
C SER A 63 -4.18 -17.19 17.97
N SER A 64 -3.62 -18.24 17.38
CA SER A 64 -3.25 -18.32 15.96
C SER A 64 -1.89 -17.72 15.56
N GLY A 65 -0.84 -18.48 15.87
CA GLY A 65 0.36 -18.47 15.04
C GLY A 65 0.04 -18.97 13.63
N SER A 66 -0.13 -18.06 12.69
CA SER A 66 0.21 -18.23 11.27
C SER A 66 0.01 -16.90 10.52
N SER A 67 1.11 -16.27 10.09
CA SER A 67 1.10 -15.11 9.17
C SER A 67 0.68 -13.78 9.79
N GLU A 68 1.56 -13.15 10.57
CA GLU A 68 1.40 -11.74 10.98
C GLU A 68 1.69 -10.81 9.78
N LEU A 69 0.77 -10.74 8.81
CA LEU A 69 0.64 -9.51 8.05
C LEU A 69 -0.01 -8.50 9.00
N SER A 70 0.57 -7.31 9.14
CA SER A 70 -0.12 -6.24 9.84
C SER A 70 -1.50 -6.05 9.18
N PRO A 71 -2.58 -5.90 9.95
CA PRO A 71 -3.93 -5.79 9.39
C PRO A 71 -4.05 -4.62 8.40
N GLU A 72 -3.26 -3.57 8.59
CA GLU A 72 -3.13 -2.45 7.67
C GLU A 72 -2.50 -2.86 6.33
N LEU A 73 -1.46 -3.70 6.36
CA LEU A 73 -0.81 -4.23 5.16
C LEU A 73 -1.78 -5.15 4.39
N GLU A 74 -2.50 -6.02 5.08
CA GLU A 74 -3.46 -6.93 4.45
C GLU A 74 -4.61 -6.15 3.77
N GLN A 75 -5.14 -5.11 4.43
CA GLN A 75 -6.15 -4.23 3.85
C GLN A 75 -5.62 -3.51 2.60
N ARG A 76 -4.38 -3.03 2.64
CA ARG A 76 -3.75 -2.35 1.51
C ARG A 76 -3.48 -3.29 0.33
N LEU A 77 -3.07 -4.53 0.61
CA LEU A 77 -2.94 -5.57 -0.41
C LEU A 77 -4.29 -5.89 -1.07
N ARG A 78 -5.36 -6.06 -0.28
CA ARG A 78 -6.72 -6.29 -0.81
C ARG A 78 -7.19 -5.14 -1.69
N GLN A 79 -6.95 -3.90 -1.28
CA GLN A 79 -7.30 -2.72 -2.07
C GLN A 79 -6.51 -2.69 -3.39
N LEU A 80 -5.21 -2.98 -3.35
CA LEU A 80 -4.37 -3.04 -4.56
C LEU A 80 -4.79 -4.17 -5.51
N LEU A 81 -5.25 -5.30 -4.98
CA LEU A 81 -5.82 -6.39 -5.78
C LEU A 81 -7.16 -6.01 -6.40
N ALA A 82 -8.06 -5.38 -5.65
CA ALA A 82 -9.35 -4.87 -6.16
C ALA A 82 -9.17 -3.80 -7.26
N GLU A 83 -8.11 -3.00 -7.18
CA GLU A 83 -7.72 -2.03 -8.21
C GLU A 83 -7.05 -2.68 -9.45
N GLY A 84 -6.79 -3.99 -9.45
CA GLY A 84 -6.05 -4.71 -10.50
C GLY A 84 -4.54 -4.43 -10.51
N ASN A 85 -4.00 -3.80 -9.46
CA ASN A 85 -2.62 -3.35 -9.34
C ASN A 85 -1.70 -4.40 -8.68
N LYS A 86 -1.72 -5.63 -9.22
CA LYS A 86 -1.00 -6.79 -8.67
C LYS A 86 0.50 -6.57 -8.45
N ILE A 87 1.16 -5.86 -9.38
CA ILE A 87 2.60 -5.56 -9.28
C ILE A 87 2.91 -4.67 -8.06
N LYS A 88 2.02 -3.73 -7.72
CA LYS A 88 2.19 -2.89 -6.53
C LYS A 88 1.99 -3.69 -5.24
N ALA A 89 0.99 -4.58 -5.20
CA ALA A 89 0.78 -5.47 -4.05
C ALA A 89 2.03 -6.33 -3.77
N ILE A 90 2.65 -6.89 -4.82
CA ILE A 90 3.89 -7.69 -4.70
C ILE A 90 5.03 -6.82 -4.15
N LYS A 91 5.15 -5.57 -4.60
CA LYS A 91 6.20 -4.66 -4.15
C LYS A 91 6.03 -4.29 -2.67
N GLU A 92 4.83 -3.91 -2.25
CA GLU A 92 4.52 -3.55 -0.85
C GLU A 92 4.75 -4.74 0.09
N LEU A 93 4.29 -5.93 -0.30
CA LEU A 93 4.51 -7.15 0.50
C LEU A 93 6.00 -7.48 0.63
N ARG A 94 6.77 -7.31 -0.45
CA ARG A 94 8.22 -7.52 -0.46
C ARG A 94 8.94 -6.54 0.46
N GLU A 95 8.53 -5.28 0.45
CA GLU A 95 9.15 -4.23 1.28
C GLU A 95 8.78 -4.39 2.76
N ALA A 96 7.54 -4.79 3.06
CA ALA A 96 7.08 -4.97 4.44
C ALA A 96 7.63 -6.25 5.10
N MET A 97 7.77 -7.35 4.34
CA MET A 97 8.21 -8.64 4.88
C MET A 97 9.64 -9.02 4.47
N HIS A 98 10.33 -8.18 3.71
CA HIS A 98 11.66 -8.47 3.15
C HIS A 98 11.74 -9.82 2.40
N LEU A 99 10.64 -10.24 1.79
CA LEU A 99 10.53 -11.52 1.09
C LEU A 99 11.28 -11.50 -0.24
N SER A 100 11.58 -12.69 -0.76
CA SER A 100 12.06 -12.79 -2.13
C SER A 100 10.94 -12.42 -3.13
N LEU A 101 11.30 -11.96 -4.32
CA LEU A 101 10.32 -11.58 -5.35
C LEU A 101 9.37 -12.74 -5.70
N LYS A 102 9.89 -13.98 -5.64
CA LYS A 102 9.13 -15.20 -5.90
C LYS A 102 8.09 -15.45 -4.80
N ASP A 103 8.48 -15.30 -3.53
CA ASP A 103 7.59 -15.55 -2.41
C ASP A 103 6.49 -14.49 -2.32
N ALA A 104 6.86 -13.21 -2.52
CA ALA A 104 5.90 -12.13 -2.57
C ALA A 104 4.88 -12.31 -3.72
N LYS A 105 5.34 -12.74 -4.90
CA LYS A 105 4.45 -13.05 -6.02
C LYS A 105 3.49 -14.20 -5.69
N ASN A 106 4.01 -15.30 -5.17
CA ASN A 106 3.20 -16.48 -4.83
C ASN A 106 2.13 -16.15 -3.78
N TYR A 107 2.47 -15.31 -2.81
CA TYR A 107 1.53 -14.90 -1.78
C TYR A 107 0.39 -14.04 -2.35
N VAL A 108 0.73 -13.04 -3.17
CA VAL A 108 -0.27 -12.20 -3.84
C VAL A 108 -1.11 -13.00 -4.83
N ASP A 109 -0.51 -13.95 -5.56
CA ASP A 109 -1.23 -14.88 -6.43
C ASP A 109 -2.24 -15.72 -5.63
N ALA A 110 -1.86 -16.23 -4.46
CA ALA A 110 -2.75 -17.00 -3.59
C ALA A 110 -3.92 -16.18 -3.03
N MET A 111 -3.71 -14.87 -2.79
CA MET A 111 -4.77 -13.95 -2.35
C MET A 111 -5.75 -13.60 -3.48
N ASP A 112 -5.25 -13.50 -4.71
CA ASP A 112 -6.02 -13.14 -5.91
C ASP A 112 -6.89 -14.30 -6.43
N GLN A 113 -6.50 -15.54 -6.15
CA GLN A 113 -7.23 -16.75 -6.53
C GLN A 113 -8.37 -17.14 -5.57
N ARG A 114 -8.59 -16.37 -4.50
CA ARG A 114 -9.58 -16.66 -3.46
C ARG A 114 -10.82 -15.79 -3.60
#